data_AF-A0A1G1VC25-F1
#
_entry.id   AF-A0A1G1VC25-F1
#
_cell.length_a   1.000
_cell.length_b   1.000
_cell.length_c   1.000
_cell.angle_alpha   90.00
_cell.angle_beta   90.00
_cell.angle_gamma   90.00
#
_symmetry.space_group_name_H-M   'P 1'
#
loop_
_entity.id
_entity.type
_entity.pdbx_description
1 polymer ?
#
loop_
_entity_poly.entity_id
_entity_poly.type
_entity_poly.pdbx_seq_one_letter_code
_entity_poly.pdbx_strand_id
1 'polypeptide(L)' 'MNNNLYLALDTLKTAIIINPKLAHLYYTLAIIYRDLGKIYESAEQLNIALELDPSLKEEIAHLRVPKTNKNQLKN' A
#
# COMPACT_ATOMS: atom_id res chain seq x y z
N MET A 1 -18.57 -6.47 -3.66
CA MET A 1 -17.88 -7.13 -4.79
C MET A 1 -16.46 -6.61 -4.84
N ASN A 2 -15.48 -7.34 -4.29
CA ASN A 2 -14.07 -6.90 -4.22
C ASN A 2 -13.26 -7.40 -5.44
N ASN A 3 -13.94 -7.85 -6.50
CA ASN A 3 -13.33 -8.54 -7.64
C ASN A 3 -12.28 -7.68 -8.36
N ASN A 4 -12.52 -6.37 -8.43
CA ASN A 4 -11.60 -5.42 -9.07
C ASN A 4 -10.32 -5.19 -8.25
N LEU A 5 -10.38 -5.29 -6.92
CA LEU A 5 -9.21 -5.10 -6.05
C LEU A 5 -8.24 -6.28 -6.16
N TYR A 6 -8.76 -7.50 -6.30
CA TYR A 6 -7.93 -8.68 -6.51
C TYR A 6 -7.26 -8.68 -7.89
N LEU A 7 -7.96 -8.24 -8.93
CA LEU A 7 -7.37 -8.04 -10.26
C LEU A 7 -6.29 -6.94 -10.24
N ALA A 8 -6.51 -5.86 -9.50
CA ALA A 8 -5.53 -4.78 -9.34
C ALA A 8 -4.28 -5.27 -8.59
N LEU A 9 -4.45 -6.12 -7.56
CA LEU A 9 -3.31 -6.76 -6.87
C LEU A 9 -2.46 -7.60 -7.82
N ASP A 10 -3.09 -8.41 -8.69
CA ASP A 10 -2.37 -9.28 -9.61
C ASP A 10 -1.62 -8.48 -10.69
N THR A 11 -2.28 -7.46 -11.24
CA THR A 11 -1.67 -6.52 -12.18
C THR A 11 -0.46 -5.81 -11.57
N LEU A 12 -0.59 -5.31 -10.33
CA LEU A 12 0.49 -4.61 -9.64
C LEU A 12 1.67 -5.53 -9.31
N LYS A 13 1.41 -6.77 -8.91
CA LYS A 13 2.48 -7.75 -8.67
C LYS A 13 3.28 -8.01 -9.95
N THR A 14 2.60 -8.14 -11.08
CA THR A 14 3.28 -8.29 -12.38
C THR A 14 4.09 -7.04 -12.73
N ALA A 15 3.53 -5.84 -12.52
CA ALA A 15 4.23 -4.58 -12.75
C ALA A 15 5.49 -4.44 -11.87
N ILE A 16 5.42 -4.88 -10.60
CA ILE A 16 6.55 -4.88 -9.67
C ILE A 16 7.66 -5.83 -10.14
N ILE A 17 7.31 -6.99 -10.72
CA ILE A 17 8.31 -7.91 -11.31
C ILE A 17 9.05 -7.23 -12.48
N ILE A 18 8.32 -6.47 -13.30
CA ILE A 18 8.89 -5.76 -14.46
C ILE A 18 9.76 -4.56 -14.02
N ASN A 19 9.29 -3.77 -13.05
CA ASN A 19 10.02 -2.63 -12.51
C ASN A 19 9.92 -2.54 -10.98
N PRO A 20 10.78 -3.23 -10.24
CA PRO A 20 10.74 -3.25 -8.78
C PRO A 20 11.24 -1.96 -8.13
N LYS A 21 11.73 -0.98 -8.91
CA LYS A 21 12.21 0.30 -8.39
C LYS A 21 11.20 1.43 -8.58
N LEU A 22 10.04 1.14 -9.16
CA LEU A 22 8.99 2.13 -9.36
C LEU A 22 8.19 2.31 -8.07
N ALA A 23 8.57 3.32 -7.28
CA ALA A 23 7.95 3.64 -5.99
C ALA A 23 6.42 3.77 -6.06
N HIS A 24 5.90 4.30 -7.18
CA HIS A 24 4.46 4.48 -7.39
C HIS A 24 3.68 3.15 -7.37
N LEU A 25 4.29 2.03 -7.79
CA LEU A 25 3.62 0.72 -7.75
C LEU A 25 3.36 0.27 -6.31
N TYR A 26 4.33 0.48 -5.42
CA TYR A 26 4.21 0.17 -3.99
C TYR A 26 3.21 1.11 -3.32
N TYR A 27 3.18 2.38 -3.72
CA TYR A 27 2.15 3.33 -3.29
C TYR A 27 0.73 2.89 -3.69
N THR A 28 0.51 2.52 -4.95
CA THR A 28 -0.81 2.01 -5.40
C THR A 28 -1.18 0.71 -4.69
N LEU A 29 -0.20 -0.17 -4.46
CA LEU A 29 -0.41 -1.42 -3.74
C LEU A 29 -0.83 -1.16 -2.28
N ALA A 30 -0.26 -0.14 -1.65
CA ALA A 30 -0.66 0.29 -0.32
C ALA A 30 -2.11 0.78 -0.25
N ILE A 31 -2.56 1.55 -1.25
CA ILE A 31 -3.95 2.03 -1.35
C ILE A 31 -4.89 0.83 -1.41
N ILE A 32 -4.61 -0.15 -2.28
CA ILE A 32 -5.45 -1.33 -2.42
C ILE A 32 -5.48 -2.16 -1.13
N TYR A 33 -4.34 -2.33 -0.45
CA TYR A 33 -4.31 -3.01 0.84
C TYR A 33 -5.14 -2.27 1.89
N ARG A 34 -5.07 -0.93 1.94
CA ARG A 34 -5.91 -0.14 2.85
C ARG A 34 -7.40 -0.33 2.55
N ASP A 35 -7.79 -0.28 1.28
CA ASP A 35 -9.18 -0.45 0.86
C ASP A 35 -9.71 -1.87 1.12
N LEU A 36 -8.80 -2.85 1.20
CA LEU A 36 -9.08 -4.23 1.66
C LEU A 36 -9.08 -4.39 3.19
N GLY A 37 -8.85 -3.33 3.97
CA GLY A 37 -8.74 -3.37 5.43
C GLY A 37 -7.41 -3.94 5.94
N LYS A 38 -6.45 -4.20 5.05
CA LYS A 38 -5.12 -4.74 5.33
C LYS A 38 -4.13 -3.63 5.68
N ILE A 39 -4.36 -3.01 6.83
CA ILE A 39 -3.63 -1.81 7.25
C ILE A 39 -2.12 -2.06 7.44
N TYR A 40 -1.74 -3.25 7.90
CA TYR A 40 -0.33 -3.60 8.10
C TYR A 40 0.40 -3.75 6.76
N GLU A 41 -0.16 -4.54 5.84
CA GLU A 41 0.41 -4.71 4.50
C GLU A 41 0.48 -3.37 3.76
N SER A 42 -0.53 -2.52 3.90
CA SER A 42 -0.51 -1.16 3.37
C SER A 42 0.69 -0.37 3.87
N ALA A 43 0.91 -0.35 5.19
CA ALA A 43 2.03 0.36 5.80
C ALA A 43 3.40 -0.16 5.36
N GLU A 44 3.54 -1.46 5.13
CA GLU A 44 4.78 -2.04 4.58
C GLU A 44 5.06 -1.52 3.17
N GLN A 45 4.05 -1.51 2.30
CA GLN A 45 4.23 -1.03 0.92
C GLN A 45 4.51 0.48 0.88
N LEU A 46 3.92 1.28 1.78
CA LEU A 46 4.24 2.71 1.89
C LEU A 46 5.70 2.94 2.32
N ASN A 47 6.26 2.09 3.19
CA ASN A 47 7.67 2.22 3.58
C ASN A 47 8.59 1.93 2.39
N ILE A 48 8.29 0.88 1.61
CA ILE A 48 9.06 0.56 0.40
C ILE A 48 8.98 1.71 -0.61
N ALA A 49 7.78 2.28 -0.81
CA ALA A 49 7.61 3.44 -1.69
C ALA A 49 8.48 4.64 -1.25
N LEU A 50 8.55 4.92 0.06
CA LEU A 50 9.40 5.98 0.62
C LEU A 50 10.90 5.69 0.53
N GLU A 51 11.30 4.43 0.66
CA GLU A 51 12.69 4.02 0.49
C GLU A 51 13.16 4.19 -0.96
N LEU A 52 12.29 3.90 -1.92
CA LEU A 52 12.56 4.04 -3.35
C LEU A 52 12.47 5.49 -3.82
N ASP A 53 11.51 6.25 -3.32
CA ASP A 53 11.31 7.66 -3.63
C ASP A 53 10.88 8.45 -2.38
N PRO A 54 11.84 9.06 -1.67
CA PRO A 54 11.56 9.89 -0.50
C PRO A 54 10.70 11.13 -0.81
N SER A 55 10.58 11.56 -2.07
CA SER A 55 9.75 12.71 -2.43
C SER A 55 8.26 12.43 -2.25
N LEU A 56 7.86 11.15 -2.26
CA LEU A 56 6.49 10.71 -1.99
C LEU A 56 6.07 10.92 -0.53
N LYS A 57 6.95 11.39 0.36
CA LYS A 57 6.65 11.60 1.78
C LYS A 57 5.41 12.45 2.03
N GLU A 58 5.28 13.56 1.31
CA GLU A 58 4.11 14.44 1.44
C GLU A 58 2.83 13.73 0.98
N GLU A 59 2.87 13.04 -0.16
CA GLU A 59 1.72 12.31 -0.69
C GLU A 59 1.29 11.13 0.20
N ILE A 60 2.27 10.38 0.72
CA ILE A 60 2.06 9.24 1.62
C ILE A 60 1.56 9.69 2.99
N ALA A 61 1.89 10.91 3.45
CA ALA A 61 1.44 11.42 4.73
C ALA A 61 -0.09 11.43 4.86
N HIS A 62 -0.80 11.68 3.75
CA HIS A 62 -2.26 11.65 3.71
C HIS A 62 -2.85 10.23 3.75
N LEU A 63 -2.09 9.22 3.34
CA LEU A 63 -2.52 7.82 3.36
C LEU A 63 -2.11 7.06 4.63
N ARG A 64 -1.06 7.52 5.31
CA ARG A 64 -0.55 6.89 6.53
C ARG A 64 -1.55 7.08 7.67
N VAL A 65 -2.37 6.05 7.88
CA VAL A 65 -3.06 5.92 9.16
C VAL A 65 -2.02 5.64 10.25
N PRO A 66 -2.17 6.21 11.46
CA PRO A 66 -1.34 5.80 12.58
C PRO A 66 -1.44 4.27 12.70
N LYS A 67 -0.31 3.58 12.93
CA LYS A 67 -0.30 2.16 13.29
C LYS A 67 -1.01 2.02 14.64
N THR A 68 -2.34 2.13 14.64
CA THR A 68 -3.15 1.97 15.82
C THR A 68 -2.99 0.52 16.25
N ASN A 69 -2.50 0.37 17.49
CA ASN A 69 -2.27 -0.92 18.12
C ASN A 69 -3.48 -1.84 17.92
N LYS A 70 -3.17 -3.14 17.84
CA LYS A 70 -4.01 -4.35 17.62
C LYS A 70 -5.32 -4.48 18.44
N ASN A 71 -5.75 -3.44 19.16
CA ASN A 71 -6.82 -3.46 20.17
C ASN A 71 -8.10 -2.69 19.79
N GLN A 72 -8.25 -2.09 18.61
CA GLN A 72 -9.48 -1.34 18.27
C GLN A 72 -10.39 -1.97 17.20
N LEU A 73 -10.16 -3.22 16.81
CA LEU A 73 -11.07 -3.98 15.94
C LEU A 73 -11.67 -5.21 16.64
N LYS A 74 -11.96 -5.07 17.94
CA LYS A 74 -12.82 -6.00 18.68
C LYS A 74 -13.94 -5.18 19.32
N ASN A 75 -15.03 -4.98 18.58
CA ASN A 75 -16.36 -4.70 19.13
C ASN A 75 -17.36 -5.53 18.32
#